data_AF-X0Z423-F1
#
_entry.id   AF-X0Z423-F1
#
_cell.length_a   1.000
_cell.length_b   1.000
_cell.length_c   1.000
_cell.angle_alpha   90.00
_cell.angle_beta   90.00
_cell.angle_gamma   90.00
#
_symmetry.space_group_name_H-M   'P 1'
#
loop_
_entity.id
_entity.type
_entity.pdbx_description
1 polymer ?
#
loop_
_entity_poly.entity_id
_entity_poly.type
_entity_poly.pdbx_seq_one_letter_code
_entity_poly.pdbx_strand_id
1 'polypeptide(L)'
;MRYIGIDAPETRPGELEAFGMEAWQANRQLVEGKIVHLERDVSETDKYGRLLRYIYVSDIFVNAELVRQGLARAKAYPPDTKYHDYLEKLEQQARQAGRGMWAK
;
A
#
# COMPACT_ATOMS: atom_id res chain seq x y z
N MET A 1 10.96 -0.11 6.23
CA MET A 1 10.64 -0.09 4.78
C MET A 1 9.36 0.70 4.56
N ARG A 2 9.18 1.29 3.39
CA ARG A 2 7.96 1.97 2.96
C ARG A 2 7.53 1.44 1.60
N TYR A 3 6.22 1.18 1.46
CA TYR A 3 5.64 0.70 0.23
C TYR A 3 5.45 1.90 -0.70
N ILE A 4 6.01 1.83 -1.90
CA ILE A 4 5.92 2.92 -2.89
C ILE A 4 4.48 3.03 -3.40
N GLY A 5 4.04 4.26 -3.69
CA GLY A 5 2.79 4.50 -4.40
C GLY A 5 1.52 4.41 -3.56
N ILE A 6 1.63 4.05 -2.27
CA ILE A 6 0.47 3.88 -1.39
C ILE A 6 0.64 4.53 -0.01
N ASP A 7 -0.49 4.86 0.60
CA ASP A 7 -0.61 5.40 1.96
C ASP A 7 -1.73 4.66 2.70
N ALA A 8 -1.35 3.81 3.66
CA ALA A 8 -2.31 3.08 4.50
C ALA A 8 -2.61 3.89 5.77
N PRO A 9 -3.81 3.76 6.36
CA PRO A 9 -4.15 4.49 7.57
C PRO A 9 -3.22 4.13 8.74
N GLU A 10 -2.89 5.11 9.58
CA GLU A 10 -1.93 4.95 10.68
C GLU A 10 -2.48 4.06 11.82
N THR A 11 -1.58 3.29 12.44
CA THR A 11 -1.90 2.33 13.52
C THR A 11 -1.23 2.64 14.85
N ARG A 12 -0.55 3.78 14.94
CA ARG A 12 0.24 4.14 16.13
C ARG A 12 -0.68 4.56 17.28
N PRO A 13 -0.33 4.23 18.54
CA PRO A 13 -1.05 4.77 19.69
C PRO A 13 -1.10 6.31 19.64
N GLY A 14 -2.30 6.88 19.64
CA GLY A 14 -2.53 8.33 19.50
C GLY A 14 -2.77 8.84 18.08
N GLU A 15 -2.52 8.02 17.06
CA GLU A 15 -2.76 8.32 15.63
C GLU A 15 -3.54 7.19 14.95
N LEU A 16 -4.32 6.41 15.71
CA LEU A 16 -5.10 5.31 15.16
C LEU A 16 -6.18 5.87 14.23
N GLU A 17 -5.99 5.67 12.94
CA GLU A 17 -6.97 6.04 11.93
C GLU A 17 -7.96 4.89 11.69
N ALA A 18 -9.18 5.23 11.28
CA ALA A 18 -10.16 4.25 10.86
C ALA A 18 -9.57 3.36 9.75
N PHE A 19 -9.82 2.05 9.82
CA PHE A 19 -9.25 1.02 8.94
C PHE A 19 -7.73 0.79 9.07
N GLY A 20 -7.04 1.43 10.02
CA GLY A 20 -5.61 1.19 10.23
C GLY A 20 -5.30 -0.24 10.65
N MET A 21 -6.06 -0.80 11.61
CA MET A 21 -5.84 -2.17 12.07
C MET A 21 -6.16 -3.18 10.98
N GLU A 22 -7.20 -2.95 10.20
CA GLU A 22 -7.61 -3.77 9.06
C GLU A 22 -6.54 -3.75 7.97
N ALA A 23 -5.98 -2.58 7.64
CA ALA A 23 -4.88 -2.45 6.69
C ALA A 23 -3.63 -3.19 7.18
N TRP A 24 -3.30 -3.07 8.48
CA TRP A 24 -2.18 -3.78 9.08
C TRP A 24 -2.36 -5.30 9.03
N GLN A 25 -3.55 -5.80 9.40
CA GLN A 25 -3.87 -7.22 9.37
C GLN A 25 -3.85 -7.78 7.95
N ALA A 26 -4.44 -7.08 6.99
CA ALA A 26 -4.43 -7.49 5.58
C ALA A 26 -3.00 -7.55 5.03
N ASN A 27 -2.19 -6.52 5.29
CA ASN A 27 -0.80 -6.55 4.88
C ASN A 27 -0.04 -7.73 5.52
N ARG A 28 -0.23 -7.95 6.83
CA ARG A 28 0.38 -9.06 7.55
C ARG A 28 -0.01 -10.42 6.95
N GLN A 29 -1.29 -10.65 6.65
CA GLN A 29 -1.76 -11.87 5.98
C GLN A 29 -1.16 -12.05 4.59
N LEU A 30 -0.89 -10.96 3.87
CA LEU A 30 -0.29 -11.01 2.54
C LEU A 30 1.19 -11.40 2.60
N VAL A 31 1.96 -10.94 3.59
CA VAL A 31 3.43 -11.04 3.58
C VAL A 31 4.07 -11.90 4.67
N GLU A 32 3.43 -12.08 5.83
CA GLU A 32 4.04 -12.75 6.97
C GLU A 32 4.33 -14.23 6.69
N GLY A 33 5.55 -14.67 6.99
CA GLY A 33 5.99 -16.04 6.78
C GLY A 33 6.20 -16.43 5.30
N LYS A 34 6.16 -15.47 4.37
CA LYS A 34 6.29 -15.73 2.93
C LYS A 34 7.57 -15.12 2.35
N ILE A 35 7.99 -15.65 1.21
CA ILE A 35 9.07 -15.06 0.41
C ILE A 35 8.52 -13.82 -0.30
N VAL A 36 9.11 -12.67 -0.01
CA VAL A 36 8.76 -11.39 -0.62
C VAL A 36 9.80 -11.01 -1.67
N HIS A 37 9.33 -10.59 -2.85
CA HIS A 37 10.17 -9.93 -3.84
C HIS A 37 10.04 -8.42 -3.68
N LEU A 38 11.18 -7.76 -3.61
CA LEU A 38 11.28 -6.32 -3.39
C LEU A 38 11.72 -5.66 -4.69
N GLU A 39 10.80 -5.02 -5.37
CA GLU A 39 11.10 -4.26 -6.58
C GLU A 39 11.38 -2.81 -6.21
N ARG A 40 12.55 -2.29 -6.60
CA ARG A 40 12.91 -0.88 -6.47
C ARG A 40 12.41 -0.12 -7.69
N ASP A 41 12.01 1.14 -7.50
CA ASP A 41 11.80 2.08 -8.60
C ASP A 41 13.08 2.89 -8.85
N VAL A 42 13.07 4.22 -8.70
CA VAL A 42 14.23 5.08 -8.92
C VAL A 42 15.01 5.26 -7.63
N SER A 43 14.33 5.57 -6.53
CA SER A 43 14.94 5.85 -5.23
C SER A 43 15.23 4.58 -4.44
N GLU A 44 16.33 4.56 -3.68
CA GLU A 44 16.68 3.44 -2.81
C GLU A 44 16.00 3.54 -1.43
N THR A 45 16.12 4.70 -0.80
CA THR A 45 15.57 5.02 0.51
C THR A 45 14.89 6.37 0.52
N ASP A 46 14.00 6.58 1.49
CA ASP A 46 13.52 7.92 1.81
C ASP A 46 14.47 8.68 2.75
N LYS A 47 14.10 9.93 3.08
CA LYS A 47 14.86 10.81 4.00
C LYS A 47 15.05 10.24 5.42
N TYR A 48 14.30 9.19 5.79
CA TYR A 48 14.41 8.51 7.09
C TYR A 48 15.21 7.19 6.99
N GLY A 49 15.83 6.91 5.84
CA GLY A 49 16.59 5.70 5.61
C GLY A 49 15.73 4.44 5.40
N ARG A 50 14.40 4.58 5.21
CA ARG A 50 13.53 3.42 4.96
C ARG A 50 13.66 3.03 3.50
N LEU A 51 13.92 1.75 3.24
CA LEU A 51 13.87 1.19 1.88
C LEU A 51 12.52 1.50 1.20
N LEU A 52 12.57 1.97 -0.03
CA LEU A 52 11.41 2.24 -0.88
C LEU A 52 11.24 1.07 -1.85
N ARG A 53 10.13 0.32 -1.72
CA ARG A 53 9.89 -0.88 -2.53
C ARG A 53 8.43 -1.04 -2.95
N TYR A 54 8.22 -1.61 -4.13
CA TYR A 54 7.02 -2.35 -4.49
C TYR A 54 7.18 -3.79 -4.02
N ILE A 55 6.11 -4.37 -3.47
CA ILE A 55 6.18 -5.65 -2.77
C ILE A 55 5.36 -6.69 -3.50
N TYR A 56 5.98 -7.83 -3.78
CA TYR A 56 5.34 -8.96 -4.40
C TYR A 56 5.48 -10.21 -3.57
N VAL A 57 4.44 -11.03 -3.57
CA VAL A 57 4.44 -12.38 -3.00
C VAL A 57 3.92 -13.31 -4.07
N SER A 58 4.79 -14.15 -4.65
CA SER A 58 4.49 -14.86 -5.89
C SER A 58 4.01 -13.85 -6.96
N ASP A 59 2.85 -14.06 -7.58
CA ASP A 59 2.28 -13.14 -8.59
C ASP A 59 1.42 -12.01 -7.98
N ILE A 60 1.33 -11.92 -6.65
CA ILE A 60 0.49 -10.92 -5.98
C ILE A 60 1.28 -9.63 -5.78
N PHE A 61 0.87 -8.55 -6.45
CA PHE A 61 1.34 -7.20 -6.15
C PHE A 61 0.63 -6.65 -4.91
N VAL A 62 1.31 -6.70 -3.75
CA VAL A 62 0.73 -6.40 -2.43
C VAL A 62 0.22 -4.95 -2.35
N ASN A 63 0.95 -3.99 -2.91
CA ASN A 63 0.54 -2.58 -2.87
C ASN A 63 -0.82 -2.39 -3.57
N ALA A 64 -0.99 -3.01 -4.74
CA ALA A 64 -2.24 -2.97 -5.49
C ALA A 64 -3.38 -3.67 -4.75
N GLU A 65 -3.09 -4.80 -4.10
CA GLU A 65 -4.11 -5.54 -3.35
C GLU A 65 -4.66 -4.74 -2.17
N LEU A 66 -3.81 -4.03 -1.43
CA LEU A 66 -4.24 -3.14 -0.34
C LEU A 66 -5.13 -2.00 -0.86
N VAL A 67 -4.78 -1.38 -1.99
CA VAL A 67 -5.58 -0.31 -2.59
C VAL A 67 -6.92 -0.86 -3.11
N ARG A 68 -6.91 -2.02 -3.78
CA ARG A 68 -8.10 -2.68 -4.32
C ARG A 68 -9.14 -3.04 -3.24
N GLN A 69 -8.67 -3.37 -2.04
CA GLN A 69 -9.50 -3.63 -0.86
C GLN A 69 -9.97 -2.36 -0.14
N GLY A 70 -9.50 -1.17 -0.55
CA GLY A 70 -9.80 0.10 0.13
C GLY A 70 -9.09 0.24 1.48
N LEU A 71 -7.92 -0.39 1.63
CA LEU A 71 -7.10 -0.36 2.85
C LEU A 71 -5.86 0.53 2.70
N ALA A 72 -5.66 1.11 1.53
CA ALA A 72 -4.65 2.14 1.28
C ALA A 72 -5.12 3.10 0.17
N ARG A 73 -4.64 4.33 0.22
CA ARG A 73 -4.82 5.36 -0.84
C ARG A 73 -3.67 5.26 -1.83
N ALA A 74 -3.93 5.48 -3.11
CA ALA A 74 -2.87 5.66 -4.10
C ALA A 74 -2.27 7.06 -3.92
N LYS A 75 -0.94 7.16 -3.97
CA LYS A 75 -0.23 8.41 -3.78
C LYS A 75 1.06 8.45 -4.58
N ALA A 76 1.17 9.42 -5.49
CA ALA A 76 2.38 9.63 -6.28
C ALA A 76 3.43 10.39 -5.46
N TYR A 77 4.66 9.88 -5.45
CA TYR A 77 5.82 10.57 -4.89
C TYR A 77 6.95 10.54 -5.92
N PRO A 78 7.10 11.57 -6.77
CA PRO A 78 8.17 11.62 -7.75
C PRO A 78 9.56 11.49 -7.09
N PRO A 79 10.51 10.78 -7.71
CA PRO A 79 10.41 10.15 -9.03
C PRO A 79 9.69 8.79 -9.05
N ASP A 80 9.36 8.20 -7.89
CA ASP A 80 8.87 6.82 -7.75
C ASP A 80 7.37 6.69 -8.07
N THR A 81 7.06 6.62 -9.37
CA THR A 81 5.70 6.71 -9.90
C THR A 81 5.35 5.59 -10.89
N LYS A 82 6.19 4.56 -11.03
CA LYS A 82 6.05 3.49 -12.04
C LYS A 82 4.65 2.87 -12.15
N TYR A 83 3.98 2.64 -11.01
CA TYR A 83 2.64 2.02 -10.97
C TYR A 83 1.51 2.99 -10.58
N HIS A 84 1.74 4.31 -10.62
CA HIS A 84 0.78 5.29 -10.10
C HIS A 84 -0.61 5.19 -10.76
N ASP A 85 -0.67 5.24 -12.09
CA ASP A 85 -1.94 5.19 -12.83
C ASP A 85 -2.73 3.91 -12.55
N TYR A 86 -2.01 2.79 -12.39
CA TYR A 86 -2.61 1.50 -12.04
C TYR A 86 -3.22 1.53 -10.64
N LEU A 87 -2.49 2.04 -9.65
CA LEU A 87 -2.96 2.16 -8.28
C LEU A 87 -4.14 3.15 -8.17
N GLU A 88 -4.08 4.28 -8.87
CA GLU A 88 -5.18 5.26 -8.89
C GLU A 88 -6.48 4.65 -9.43
N LYS A 89 -6.39 3.89 -10.53
CA LYS A 89 -7.54 3.18 -11.10
C LYS A 89 -8.14 2.18 -10.11
N LEU A 90 -7.31 1.44 -9.36
CA LEU A 90 -7.78 0.51 -8.34
C LEU A 90 -8.46 1.24 -7.17
N GLU A 91 -7.94 2.39 -6.76
CA GLU A 91 -8.56 3.20 -5.72
C GLU A 91 -9.95 3.69 -6.16
N GLN A 92 -10.08 4.17 -7.40
CA GLN A 92 -11.36 4.59 -7.97
C GLN A 92 -12.38 3.44 -7.96
N GLN A 93 -11.96 2.22 -8.32
CA GLN A 93 -12.81 1.03 -8.26
C GLN A 93 -13.21 0.68 -6.81
N ALA A 94 -12.28 0.76 -5.86
CA ALA A 94 -12.56 0.50 -4.45
C ALA A 94 -13.56 1.51 -3.88
N ARG A 95 -13.45 2.78 -4.27
CA ARG A 95 -14.41 3.85 -3.91
C ARG A 95 -15.80 3.59 -4.46
N GLN A 96 -15.91 3.26 -5.75
CA GLN A 96 -17.19 2.96 -6.39
C GLN A 96 -17.87 1.72 -5.77
N ALA A 97 -17.08 0.73 -5.38
CA ALA A 97 -17.57 -0.49 -4.75
C ALA A 97 -17.79 -0.37 -3.24
N GLY A 98 -17.53 0.80 -2.62
CA GLY A 98 -17.70 1.02 -1.18
C GLY A 98 -16.86 0.06 -0.33
N ARG A 99 -15.61 -0.23 -0.71
CA ARG A 99 -14.74 -1.17 0.00
C ARG A 99 -13.89 -0.48 1.06
N GLY A 100 -13.60 -1.19 2.16
CA GLY A 100 -12.70 -0.72 3.21
C GLY A 100 -13.11 0.67 3.71
N MET A 101 -12.16 1.60 3.74
CA MET A 101 -12.40 2.98 4.20
C MET A 101 -13.35 3.81 3.33
N TRP A 102 -13.84 3.24 2.21
CA TRP A 102 -14.83 3.87 1.34
C TRP A 102 -16.26 3.37 1.58
N ALA A 103 -16.45 2.35 2.44
CA ALA A 103 -17.77 1.96 2.90
C ALA A 103 -18.36 3.09 3.75
N LYS A 104 -19.52 3.62 3.36
CA LYS A 104 -20.24 4.64 4.12
C LYS A 104 -20.88 4.07 5.38
#